data_AF-A0A9D7HR46-F1
#
_entry.id   AF-A0A9D7HR46-F1
#
_cell.length_a   1.000
_cell.length_b   1.000
_cell.length_c   1.000
_cell.angle_alpha   90.00
_cell.angle_beta   90.00
_cell.angle_gamma   90.00
#
_symmetry.space_group_name_H-M   'P 1'
#
loop_
_entity.id
_entity.type
_entity.pdbx_description
1 polymer ?
#
loop_
_entity_poly.entity_id
_entity_poly.type
_entity_poly.pdbx_seq_one_letter_code
_entity_poly.pdbx_strand_id
1 'polypeptide(L)'
;MDVFLDVLPKFIEMTDTNGIATVSKRIGLVYVRALREPQKALPYLRRAYSLEPNIEDKYDIVNMIEQCYRELELPASMDWCMEFYEAMRNAPALVVAKDARASTYAAWAAFDQCALRMIRDGQGDPDLLRTRYFEARSRLEAAASNSLLDVTEEPIHEVGLLMMNARALLRTGRLNDGGAALVEAEGILRTDTGQHALASGIYSLLADLHRERRDDSKALHYRDLQLDAMRLADLADERSAMASAMAKAAFDQVIKSGEEQYRIEREQTQAAIERVRIQRIILLLISALILLVAALLVNRYRLKRRLQVAQLRASLSRDLHDDIGSTLSSISILSNVARKKAEVAGDLDAAASLDKISDRSQRLMRNMSDIVWSVDPNKDTLEELLMRMREFATSVLEERASRIRSTSRRMHPRSSCRRRRRTTSTWSSRKRSTT
;
A
#
# COMPACT_ATOMS: atom_id res chain seq x y z
N MET A 1 20.01 15.71 -21.01
CA MET A 1 19.49 15.30 -22.33
C MET A 1 19.29 13.79 -22.38
N ASP A 2 20.31 13.00 -22.08
CA ASP A 2 20.25 11.52 -22.04
C ASP A 2 19.11 11.01 -21.17
N VAL A 3 18.92 11.60 -19.98
CA VAL A 3 17.79 11.26 -19.08
C VAL A 3 16.43 11.39 -19.78
N PHE A 4 16.20 12.42 -20.59
CA PHE A 4 14.93 12.60 -21.28
C PHE A 4 14.78 11.62 -22.46
N LEU A 5 15.87 11.33 -23.16
CA LEU A 5 15.88 10.36 -24.25
C LEU A 5 15.65 8.93 -23.74
N ASP A 6 16.17 8.59 -22.57
CA ASP A 6 16.00 7.27 -21.94
C ASP A 6 14.60 7.07 -21.35
N VAL A 7 13.97 8.15 -20.89
CA VAL A 7 12.65 8.10 -20.23
C VAL A 7 11.50 8.19 -21.25
N LEU A 8 11.69 8.84 -22.40
CA LEU A 8 10.65 8.98 -23.42
C LEU A 8 10.06 7.63 -23.88
N PRO A 9 10.85 6.56 -24.16
CA PRO A 9 10.32 5.24 -24.51
C PRO A 9 9.39 4.65 -23.44
N LYS A 10 9.68 4.88 -22.15
CA LYS A 10 8.85 4.35 -21.05
C LYS A 10 7.47 5.00 -21.03
N PHE A 11 7.38 6.31 -21.25
CA PHE A 11 6.09 6.99 -21.37
C PHE A 11 5.30 6.54 -22.60
N ILE A 12 6.00 6.23 -23.71
CA ILE A 12 5.38 5.66 -24.91
C ILE A 12 4.81 4.27 -24.61
N GLU A 13 5.56 3.40 -23.93
CA GLU A 13 5.09 2.08 -23.50
C GLU A 13 3.87 2.16 -22.56
N MET A 14 3.85 3.16 -21.68
CA MET A 14 2.74 3.42 -20.77
C MET A 14 1.54 4.11 -21.43
N THR A 15 1.65 4.52 -22.71
CA THR A 15 0.63 5.30 -23.44
C THR A 15 0.21 6.60 -22.75
N ASP A 16 1.10 7.19 -21.96
CA ASP A 16 0.84 8.45 -21.23
C ASP A 16 1.10 9.66 -22.14
N THR A 17 0.02 10.18 -22.74
CA THR A 17 0.09 11.30 -23.69
C THR A 17 0.67 12.58 -23.07
N ASN A 18 0.37 12.84 -21.79
CA ASN A 18 0.85 14.03 -21.09
C ASN A 18 2.35 13.92 -20.78
N GLY A 19 2.78 12.75 -20.30
CA GLY A 19 4.20 12.44 -20.11
C GLY A 19 5.01 12.55 -21.41
N ILE A 20 4.48 12.00 -22.51
CA ILE A 20 5.12 12.10 -23.83
C ILE A 20 5.21 13.57 -24.29
N ALA A 21 4.15 14.36 -24.14
CA ALA A 21 4.13 15.78 -24.52
C ALA A 21 5.19 16.57 -23.75
N THR A 22 5.20 16.43 -22.42
CA THR A 22 6.12 17.12 -21.51
C THR A 22 7.58 16.79 -21.81
N VAL A 23 7.91 15.50 -21.94
CA VAL A 23 9.29 15.07 -22.23
C VAL A 23 9.71 15.52 -23.62
N SER A 24 8.82 15.45 -24.62
CA SER A 24 9.12 15.90 -25.98
C SER A 24 9.34 17.43 -26.05
N LYS A 25 8.53 18.24 -25.35
CA LYS A 25 8.73 19.70 -25.21
C LYS A 25 10.11 20.00 -24.62
N ARG A 26 10.51 19.30 -23.55
CA ARG A 26 11.82 19.47 -22.90
C ARG A 26 12.99 19.08 -23.81
N ILE A 27 12.89 17.96 -24.55
CA ILE A 27 13.91 17.56 -25.51
C ILE A 27 14.06 18.62 -26.61
N GLY A 28 12.94 19.10 -27.15
CA GLY A 28 12.94 20.18 -28.14
C GLY A 28 13.60 21.45 -27.61
N LEU A 29 13.32 21.84 -26.37
CA LEU A 29 13.93 23.01 -25.72
C LEU A 29 15.45 22.91 -25.62
N VAL A 30 15.97 21.74 -25.25
CA VAL A 30 17.41 21.50 -25.17
C VAL A 30 18.04 21.61 -26.56
N TYR A 31 17.42 21.02 -27.59
CA TYR A 31 17.94 21.12 -28.96
C TYR A 31 17.96 22.56 -29.49
N VAL A 32 16.92 23.36 -29.19
CA VAL A 32 16.84 24.77 -29.62
C VAL A 32 17.84 25.65 -28.85
N ARG A 33 17.81 25.61 -27.52
CA ARG A 33 18.54 26.58 -26.69
C ARG A 33 19.99 26.18 -26.39
N ALA A 34 20.22 24.91 -26.08
CA ALA A 34 21.53 24.44 -25.62
C ALA A 34 22.40 23.89 -26.75
N LEU A 35 21.81 23.16 -27.70
CA LEU A 35 22.58 22.52 -28.77
C LEU A 35 22.60 23.32 -30.09
N ARG A 36 21.70 24.30 -30.26
CA ARG A 36 21.55 25.06 -31.51
C ARG A 36 21.35 24.14 -32.74
N GLU A 37 20.57 23.07 -32.57
CA GLU A 37 20.24 22.10 -33.62
C GLU A 37 18.72 22.10 -33.92
N PRO A 38 18.18 23.18 -34.52
CA PRO A 38 16.73 23.33 -34.74
C PRO A 38 16.11 22.20 -35.58
N GLN A 39 16.87 21.64 -36.52
CA GLN A 39 16.44 20.51 -37.34
C GLN A 39 16.10 19.25 -36.52
N LYS A 40 16.83 19.02 -35.40
CA LYS A 40 16.55 17.88 -34.51
C LYS A 40 15.44 18.19 -33.52
N ALA A 41 15.21 19.47 -33.20
CA ALA A 41 14.14 19.89 -32.28
C ALA A 41 12.73 19.68 -32.87
N LEU A 42 12.54 20.04 -34.15
CA LEU A 42 11.24 20.03 -34.84
C LEU A 42 10.40 18.75 -34.65
N PRO A 43 10.91 17.52 -34.84
CA PRO A 43 10.10 16.31 -34.67
C PRO A 43 9.59 16.13 -33.24
N TYR A 44 10.37 16.51 -32.22
CA TYR A 44 9.94 16.44 -30.81
C TYR A 44 8.92 17.53 -30.50
N LEU A 45 9.12 18.75 -30.99
CA LEU A 45 8.19 19.85 -30.76
C LEU A 45 6.84 19.61 -31.46
N ARG A 46 6.85 19.10 -32.70
CA ARG A 46 5.61 18.72 -33.39
C ARG A 46 4.87 17.59 -32.68
N ARG A 47 5.60 16.60 -32.13
CA ARG A 47 5.01 15.55 -31.29
C ARG A 47 4.38 16.14 -30.03
N ALA A 48 5.09 17.01 -29.32
CA ALA A 48 4.58 17.69 -28.13
C ALA A 48 3.29 18.46 -28.45
N TYR A 49 3.31 19.27 -29.52
CA TYR A 49 2.15 20.03 -29.98
C TYR A 49 0.91 19.16 -30.26
N SER A 50 1.11 17.99 -30.89
CA SER A 50 0.00 17.09 -31.23
C SER A 50 -0.68 16.42 -30.02
N LEU A 51 0.02 16.35 -28.89
CA LEU A 51 -0.43 15.66 -27.68
C LEU A 51 -0.83 16.60 -26.56
N GLU A 52 -0.38 17.85 -26.60
CA GLU A 52 -0.65 18.86 -25.57
C GLU A 52 -2.11 19.36 -25.65
N PRO A 53 -2.93 19.18 -24.61
CA PRO A 53 -4.27 19.77 -24.58
C PRO A 53 -4.28 21.23 -24.14
N ASN A 54 -3.30 21.69 -23.38
CA ASN A 54 -3.28 23.04 -22.82
C ASN A 54 -2.93 24.09 -23.89
N ILE A 55 -3.77 25.13 -24.01
CA ILE A 55 -3.56 26.23 -24.95
C ILE A 55 -2.29 27.02 -24.61
N GLU A 56 -2.00 27.23 -23.32
CA GLU A 56 -0.80 27.99 -22.92
C GLU A 56 0.48 27.28 -23.34
N ASP A 57 0.58 25.99 -23.05
CA ASP A 57 1.73 25.19 -23.45
C ASP A 57 1.85 25.07 -24.98
N LYS A 58 0.74 25.12 -25.73
CA LYS A 58 0.78 25.19 -27.19
C LYS A 58 1.42 26.47 -27.71
N TYR A 59 1.17 27.63 -27.09
CA TYR A 59 1.85 28.87 -27.49
C TYR A 59 3.37 28.74 -27.37
N ASP A 60 3.85 28.22 -26.24
CA ASP A 60 5.28 28.02 -26.02
C ASP A 60 5.87 27.10 -27.10
N ILE A 61 5.21 25.97 -27.38
CA ILE A 61 5.68 25.00 -28.36
C ILE A 61 5.70 25.61 -29.76
N VAL A 62 4.66 26.34 -30.16
CA VAL A 62 4.58 26.97 -31.48
C VAL A 62 5.63 28.08 -31.62
N ASN A 63 5.85 28.90 -30.59
CA ASN A 63 6.90 29.92 -30.59
C ASN A 63 8.30 29.28 -30.73
N MET A 64 8.55 28.14 -30.06
CA MET A 64 9.80 27.39 -30.26
C MET A 64 9.94 26.80 -31.67
N ILE A 65 8.84 26.35 -32.27
CA ILE A 65 8.81 25.87 -33.67
C ILE A 65 9.08 27.04 -34.64
N GLU A 66 8.46 28.20 -34.41
CA GLU A 66 8.70 29.43 -35.17
C GLU A 66 10.17 29.84 -35.10
N GLN A 67 10.78 29.81 -33.90
CA GLN A 67 12.22 30.03 -33.75
C GLN A 67 13.04 29.06 -34.61
N CYS A 68 12.68 27.76 -34.63
CA CYS A 68 13.37 26.79 -35.49
C CYS A 68 13.24 27.16 -36.97
N TYR A 69 12.07 27.62 -37.43
CA TYR A 69 11.89 28.05 -38.82
C TYR A 69 12.66 29.32 -39.17
N ARG A 70 12.79 30.26 -38.22
CA ARG A 70 13.67 31.43 -38.39
C ARG A 70 15.12 31.00 -38.58
N GLU A 71 15.64 30.16 -37.70
CA GLU A 71 17.04 29.71 -37.73
C GLU A 71 17.35 28.87 -38.98
N LEU A 72 16.37 28.10 -39.49
CA LEU A 72 16.51 27.31 -40.72
C LEU A 72 16.15 28.10 -41.99
N GLU A 73 15.78 29.38 -41.87
CA GLU A 73 15.35 30.26 -42.97
C GLU A 73 14.26 29.62 -43.85
N LEU A 74 13.19 29.10 -43.22
CA LEU A 74 12.08 28.40 -43.88
C LEU A 74 10.80 29.27 -43.95
N PRO A 75 10.69 30.24 -44.87
CA PRO A 75 9.56 31.19 -44.91
C PRO A 75 8.20 30.54 -45.14
N ALA A 76 8.12 29.48 -45.95
CA ALA A 76 6.88 28.75 -46.20
C ALA A 76 6.39 27.97 -44.97
N SER A 77 7.29 27.62 -44.05
CA SER A 77 6.90 26.93 -42.81
C SER A 77 6.27 27.88 -41.79
N MET A 78 6.45 29.20 -41.95
CA MET A 78 5.81 30.21 -41.11
C MET A 78 4.30 30.31 -41.32
N ASP A 79 3.78 29.91 -42.49
CA ASP A 79 2.34 29.90 -42.77
C ASP A 79 1.57 29.08 -41.73
N TRP A 80 2.13 27.93 -41.34
CA TRP A 80 1.55 27.06 -40.31
C TRP A 80 1.48 27.73 -38.92
N CYS A 81 2.51 28.49 -38.53
CA CYS A 81 2.51 29.23 -37.27
C CYS A 81 1.46 30.36 -37.31
N MET A 82 1.38 31.09 -38.43
CA MET A 82 0.40 32.15 -38.61
C MET A 82 -1.04 31.63 -38.58
N GLU A 83 -1.32 30.50 -39.24
CA GLU A 83 -2.63 29.84 -39.19
C GLU A 83 -3.01 29.49 -37.75
N PHE A 84 -2.07 28.98 -36.96
CA PHE A 84 -2.28 28.69 -35.55
C PHE A 84 -2.62 29.97 -34.75
N TYR A 85 -1.83 31.03 -34.91
CA TYR A 85 -2.07 32.27 -34.16
C TYR A 85 -3.38 32.95 -34.57
N GLU A 86 -3.76 32.92 -35.85
CA GLU A 86 -5.03 33.47 -36.31
C GLU A 86 -6.23 32.64 -35.82
N ALA A 87 -6.10 31.31 -35.75
CA ALA A 87 -7.11 30.45 -35.12
C ALA A 87 -7.28 30.78 -33.64
N MET A 88 -6.18 31.00 -32.91
CA MET A 88 -6.22 31.38 -31.50
C MET A 88 -6.76 32.80 -31.29
N ARG A 89 -6.44 33.72 -32.18
CA ARG A 89 -6.97 35.09 -32.17
C ARG A 89 -8.49 35.12 -32.24
N ASN A 90 -9.07 34.20 -32.99
CA ASN A 90 -10.52 34.08 -33.20
C ASN A 90 -11.19 33.10 -32.21
N ALA A 91 -10.43 32.50 -31.28
CA ALA A 91 -10.97 31.57 -30.30
C ALA A 91 -11.85 32.31 -29.27
N PRO A 92 -13.14 31.95 -29.09
CA PRO A 92 -14.07 32.72 -28.26
C PRO A 92 -13.59 32.96 -26.82
N ALA A 93 -12.96 31.95 -26.20
CA ALA A 93 -12.45 32.05 -24.83
C ALA A 93 -11.31 33.07 -24.70
N LEU A 94 -10.42 33.15 -25.70
CA LEU A 94 -9.28 34.07 -25.69
C LEU A 94 -9.67 35.50 -26.05
N VAL A 95 -10.66 35.66 -26.95
CA VAL A 95 -11.25 36.97 -27.27
C VAL A 95 -11.89 37.59 -26.03
N VAL A 96 -12.64 36.81 -25.25
CA VAL A 96 -13.25 37.27 -23.99
C VAL A 96 -12.18 37.63 -22.96
N ALA A 97 -11.10 36.83 -22.88
CA ALA A 97 -9.97 37.10 -22.00
C ALA A 97 -9.11 38.30 -22.42
N LYS A 98 -9.36 38.90 -23.61
CA LYS A 98 -8.53 39.95 -24.22
C LYS A 98 -7.06 39.54 -24.34
N ASP A 99 -6.81 38.28 -24.66
CA ASP A 99 -5.45 37.76 -24.78
C ASP A 99 -4.72 38.40 -25.97
N ALA A 100 -3.65 39.14 -25.68
CA ALA A 100 -2.86 39.83 -26.69
C ALA A 100 -1.87 38.90 -27.42
N ARG A 101 -1.55 37.72 -26.86
CA ARG A 101 -0.51 36.79 -27.37
C ARG A 101 -0.69 36.44 -28.83
N ALA A 102 -1.88 35.98 -29.20
CA ALA A 102 -2.20 35.61 -30.58
C ALA A 102 -1.90 36.76 -31.55
N SER A 103 -2.30 37.98 -31.19
CA SER A 103 -2.11 39.15 -32.05
C SER A 103 -0.65 39.58 -32.16
N THR A 104 0.12 39.45 -31.07
CA THR A 104 1.55 39.79 -31.03
C THR A 104 2.36 38.77 -31.83
N TYR A 105 2.18 37.48 -31.57
CA TYR A 105 2.92 36.43 -32.29
C TYR A 105 2.53 36.34 -33.77
N ALA A 106 1.26 36.60 -34.12
CA ALA A 106 0.86 36.70 -35.53
C ALA A 106 1.59 37.84 -36.26
N ALA A 107 1.73 39.01 -35.63
CA ALA A 107 2.45 40.13 -36.23
C ALA A 107 3.94 39.83 -36.41
N TRP A 108 4.56 39.18 -35.42
CA TRP A 108 5.97 38.78 -35.48
C TRP A 108 6.21 37.72 -36.56
N ALA A 109 5.41 36.66 -36.59
CA ALA A 109 5.52 35.61 -37.61
C ALA A 109 5.29 36.15 -39.04
N ALA A 110 4.36 37.10 -39.21
CA ALA A 110 4.13 37.77 -40.50
C ALA A 110 5.31 38.62 -40.95
N PHE A 111 5.93 39.36 -40.01
CA PHE A 111 7.15 40.11 -40.28
C PHE A 111 8.31 39.17 -40.65
N ASP A 112 8.55 38.13 -39.85
CA ASP A 112 9.62 37.16 -40.09
C ASP A 112 9.47 36.46 -41.42
N GLN A 113 8.25 36.05 -41.79
CA GLN A 113 8.00 35.48 -43.10
C GLN A 113 8.40 36.44 -44.23
N CYS A 114 7.99 37.71 -44.15
CA CYS A 114 8.33 38.71 -45.17
C CYS A 114 9.85 38.90 -45.27
N ALA A 115 10.50 39.07 -44.11
CA ALA A 115 11.95 39.25 -44.05
C ALA A 115 12.69 38.02 -44.61
N LEU A 116 12.30 36.80 -44.23
CA LEU A 116 12.93 35.57 -44.68
C LEU A 116 12.77 35.35 -46.19
N ARG A 117 11.61 35.67 -46.78
CA ARG A 117 11.43 35.63 -48.25
C ARG A 117 12.41 36.57 -48.96
N MET A 118 12.58 37.78 -48.45
CA MET A 118 13.55 38.75 -48.99
C MET A 118 15.00 38.28 -48.81
N ILE A 119 15.33 37.68 -47.65
CA ILE A 119 16.68 37.22 -47.34
C ILE A 119 17.08 36.02 -48.21
N ARG A 120 16.17 35.05 -48.37
CA ARG A 120 16.44 33.77 -49.04
C ARG A 120 16.27 33.84 -50.55
N ASP A 121 15.14 34.39 -51.00
CA ASP A 121 14.74 34.35 -52.40
C ASP A 121 15.11 35.64 -53.14
N GLY A 122 15.53 36.69 -52.42
CA GLY A 122 15.70 38.03 -52.97
C GLY A 122 14.39 38.66 -53.44
N GLN A 123 13.25 38.04 -53.10
CA GLN A 123 11.91 38.45 -53.51
C GLN A 123 11.13 38.95 -52.30
N GLY A 124 10.43 40.05 -52.48
CA GLY A 124 9.53 40.61 -51.47
C GLY A 124 9.33 42.09 -51.67
N ASP A 125 8.21 42.59 -51.18
CA ASP A 125 7.85 44.00 -51.24
C ASP A 125 8.45 44.74 -50.02
N PRO A 126 9.40 45.67 -50.22
CA PRO A 126 9.99 46.44 -49.13
C PRO A 126 8.98 47.31 -48.36
N ASP A 127 7.90 47.76 -49.00
CA ASP A 127 6.86 48.56 -48.35
C ASP A 127 5.96 47.68 -47.47
N LEU A 128 5.71 46.44 -47.90
CA LEU A 128 5.07 45.43 -47.07
C LEU A 128 5.96 45.08 -45.86
N LEU A 129 7.27 44.86 -46.05
CA LEU A 129 8.21 44.62 -44.96
C LEU A 129 8.16 45.77 -43.94
N ARG A 130 8.21 47.01 -44.41
CA ARG A 130 8.12 48.20 -43.56
C ARG A 130 6.83 48.23 -42.76
N THR A 131 5.70 47.94 -43.39
CA THR A 131 4.39 47.90 -42.72
C THR A 131 4.37 46.83 -41.63
N ARG A 132 4.84 45.62 -41.94
CA ARG A 132 4.91 44.50 -40.99
C ARG A 132 5.89 44.76 -39.84
N TYR A 133 7.01 45.41 -40.12
CA TYR A 133 7.98 45.81 -39.10
C TYR A 133 7.37 46.77 -38.07
N PHE A 134 6.69 47.83 -38.51
CA PHE A 134 6.04 48.77 -37.59
C PHE A 134 4.89 48.12 -36.82
N GLU A 135 4.13 47.23 -37.45
CA GLU A 135 3.10 46.43 -36.78
C GLU A 135 3.72 45.55 -35.68
N ALA A 136 4.78 44.80 -35.99
CA ALA A 136 5.49 43.94 -35.05
C ALA A 136 6.09 44.73 -33.87
N ARG A 137 6.69 45.89 -34.14
CA ARG A 137 7.28 46.77 -33.12
C ARG A 137 6.21 47.36 -32.19
N SER A 138 5.10 47.88 -32.74
CA SER A 138 3.98 48.38 -31.93
C SER A 138 3.38 47.30 -31.02
N ARG A 139 3.34 46.05 -31.50
CA ARG A 139 2.87 44.91 -30.70
C ARG A 139 3.86 44.52 -29.58
N LEU A 140 5.16 44.69 -29.81
CA LEU A 140 6.18 44.47 -28.79
C LEU A 140 6.02 45.47 -27.63
N GLU A 141 5.89 46.76 -27.93
CA GLU A 141 5.68 47.83 -26.94
C GLU A 141 4.39 47.58 -26.12
N ALA A 142 3.31 47.17 -26.80
CA ALA A 142 2.06 46.80 -26.14
C ALA A 142 2.19 45.54 -25.27
N ALA A 143 3.04 44.58 -25.66
CA ALA A 143 3.29 43.36 -24.90
C ALA A 143 4.09 43.64 -23.62
N ALA A 144 5.10 44.50 -23.69
CA ALA A 144 5.85 44.97 -22.52
C ALA A 144 4.93 45.71 -21.53
N SER A 145 4.08 46.61 -22.06
CA SER A 145 3.12 47.38 -21.25
C SER A 145 2.09 46.50 -20.53
N ASN A 146 1.72 45.36 -21.12
CA ASN A 146 0.72 44.43 -20.57
C ASN A 146 1.34 43.29 -19.73
N SER A 147 2.63 43.38 -19.38
CA SER A 147 3.36 42.33 -18.63
C SER A 147 3.37 40.96 -19.33
N LEU A 148 3.18 40.93 -20.65
CA LEU A 148 3.27 39.71 -21.43
C LEU A 148 4.72 39.32 -21.71
N LEU A 149 5.59 40.32 -21.85
CA LEU A 149 7.04 40.17 -21.78
C LEU A 149 7.56 40.87 -20.53
N ASP A 150 8.66 40.35 -20.01
CA ASP A 150 9.46 41.08 -19.03
C ASP A 150 10.01 42.34 -19.71
N VAL A 151 9.87 43.50 -19.05
CA VAL A 151 10.35 44.80 -19.56
C VAL A 151 11.86 44.74 -19.83
N THR A 152 12.59 43.89 -19.11
CA THR A 152 14.03 43.68 -19.32
C THR A 152 14.36 42.93 -20.62
N GLU A 153 13.40 42.20 -21.19
CA GLU A 153 13.56 41.47 -22.45
C GLU A 153 13.15 42.27 -23.69
N GLU A 154 12.47 43.41 -23.52
CA GLU A 154 12.01 44.28 -24.61
C GLU A 154 13.16 44.74 -25.53
N PRO A 155 14.31 45.24 -25.02
CA PRO A 155 15.42 45.67 -25.88
C PRO A 155 16.00 44.54 -26.73
N ILE A 156 16.01 43.31 -26.21
CA ILE A 156 16.54 42.13 -26.91
C ILE A 156 15.68 41.79 -28.13
N HIS A 157 14.36 41.80 -27.94
CA HIS A 157 13.40 41.53 -29.02
C HIS A 157 13.42 42.66 -30.07
N GLU A 158 13.53 43.90 -29.63
CA GLU A 158 13.61 45.06 -30.53
C GLU A 158 14.87 45.01 -31.40
N VAL A 159 16.03 44.70 -30.81
CA VAL A 159 17.29 44.47 -31.54
C VAL A 159 17.13 43.33 -32.55
N GLY A 160 16.47 42.23 -32.17
CA GLY A 160 16.18 41.11 -33.07
C GLY A 160 15.37 41.53 -34.31
N LEU A 161 14.29 42.30 -34.10
CA LEU A 161 13.47 42.84 -35.19
C LEU A 161 14.28 43.77 -36.11
N LEU A 162 15.09 44.67 -35.54
CA LEU A 162 15.94 45.58 -36.28
C LEU A 162 16.99 44.84 -37.12
N MET A 163 17.65 43.83 -36.55
CA MET A 163 18.63 43.01 -37.25
C MET A 163 18.00 42.25 -38.42
N MET A 164 16.84 41.64 -38.22
CA MET A 164 16.11 40.93 -39.27
C MET A 164 15.67 41.88 -40.40
N ASN A 165 15.14 43.05 -40.03
CA ASN A 165 14.74 44.10 -40.98
C ASN A 165 15.95 44.59 -41.79
N ALA A 166 17.06 44.89 -41.12
CA ALA A 166 18.29 45.30 -41.76
C ALA A 166 18.79 44.23 -42.75
N ARG A 167 18.82 42.96 -42.33
CA ARG A 167 19.28 41.86 -43.18
C ARG A 167 18.43 41.72 -44.46
N ALA A 168 17.12 41.88 -44.37
CA ALA A 168 16.22 41.88 -45.52
C ALA A 168 16.44 43.10 -46.45
N LEU A 169 16.63 44.29 -45.89
CA LEU A 169 16.87 45.51 -46.66
C LEU A 169 18.24 45.51 -47.37
N LEU A 170 19.29 45.01 -46.69
CA LEU A 170 20.62 44.88 -47.29
C LEU A 170 20.60 43.92 -48.47
N ARG A 171 19.89 42.78 -48.36
CA ARG A 171 19.73 41.82 -49.47
C ARG A 171 19.06 42.41 -50.70
N THR A 172 18.21 43.41 -50.53
CA THR A 172 17.54 44.12 -51.63
C THR A 172 18.29 45.36 -52.11
N GLY A 173 19.51 45.61 -51.60
CA GLY A 173 20.36 46.74 -51.99
C GLY A 173 19.98 48.08 -51.36
N ARG A 174 19.05 48.12 -50.41
CA ARG A 174 18.63 49.34 -49.68
C ARG A 174 19.60 49.66 -48.53
N LEU A 175 20.84 49.97 -48.88
CA LEU A 175 21.95 50.12 -47.92
C LEU A 175 21.72 51.22 -46.87
N ASN A 176 21.02 52.30 -47.23
CA ASN A 176 20.77 53.41 -46.31
C ASN A 176 19.74 53.03 -45.24
N ASP A 177 18.63 52.41 -45.64
CA ASP A 177 17.58 52.00 -44.72
C ASP A 177 18.05 50.84 -43.82
N GLY A 178 18.74 49.86 -44.41
CA GLY A 178 19.35 48.76 -43.64
C GLY A 178 20.42 49.26 -42.67
N GLY A 179 21.24 50.23 -43.09
CA GLY A 179 22.23 50.86 -42.22
C GLY A 179 21.63 51.66 -41.08
N ALA A 180 20.53 52.38 -41.31
CA ALA A 180 19.83 53.11 -40.25
C ALA A 180 19.30 52.15 -39.17
N ALA A 181 18.70 51.02 -39.57
CA ALA A 181 18.23 49.99 -38.66
C ALA A 181 19.37 49.35 -37.82
N LEU A 182 20.55 49.12 -38.41
CA LEU A 182 21.70 48.59 -37.68
C LEU A 182 22.28 49.57 -36.67
N VAL A 183 22.34 50.87 -37.01
CA VAL A 183 22.82 51.92 -36.09
C VAL A 183 21.87 52.08 -34.91
N GLU A 184 20.56 51.99 -35.16
CA GLU A 184 19.54 51.96 -34.10
C GLU A 184 19.75 50.75 -33.16
N ALA A 185 19.94 49.56 -33.73
CA ALA A 185 20.18 48.34 -32.96
C ALA A 185 21.49 48.42 -32.14
N GLU A 186 22.56 48.97 -32.72
CA GLU A 186 23.82 49.24 -32.01
C GLU A 186 23.61 50.20 -30.84
N GLY A 187 22.81 51.26 -31.04
CA GLY A 187 22.47 52.24 -30.01
C GLY A 187 21.79 51.60 -28.79
N ILE A 188 20.84 50.69 -29.03
CA ILE A 188 20.16 49.95 -27.97
C ILE A 188 21.15 49.06 -27.20
N LEU A 189 22.01 48.30 -27.89
CA LEU A 189 22.98 47.43 -27.21
C LEU A 189 24.05 48.17 -26.43
N ARG A 190 24.48 49.38 -26.83
CA ARG A 190 25.45 50.16 -26.04
C ARG A 190 24.92 50.55 -24.66
N THR A 191 23.60 50.51 -24.48
CA THR A 191 22.97 50.74 -23.17
C THR A 191 22.85 49.46 -22.32
N ASP A 192 22.97 48.27 -22.93
CA ASP A 192 22.82 46.97 -22.26
C ASP A 192 24.11 46.12 -22.36
N THR A 193 24.83 46.02 -21.24
CA THR A 193 26.23 45.55 -21.21
C THR A 193 26.43 44.03 -21.35
N GLY A 194 25.38 43.24 -21.51
CA GLY A 194 25.45 41.76 -21.44
C GLY A 194 25.24 40.97 -22.74
N GLN A 195 24.79 41.60 -23.83
CA GLN A 195 24.30 40.89 -25.03
C GLN A 195 25.36 40.73 -26.14
N HIS A 196 26.51 40.14 -25.81
CA HIS A 196 27.65 40.06 -26.73
C HIS A 196 27.39 39.24 -28.00
N ALA A 197 26.53 38.21 -27.94
CA ALA A 197 26.15 37.43 -29.11
C ALA A 197 25.36 38.26 -30.14
N LEU A 198 24.42 39.09 -29.67
CA LEU A 198 23.66 40.01 -30.54
C LEU A 198 24.57 41.10 -31.10
N ALA A 199 25.46 41.66 -30.27
CA ALA A 199 26.44 42.66 -30.71
C ALA A 199 27.33 42.13 -31.84
N SER A 200 27.81 40.89 -31.71
CA SER A 200 28.59 40.23 -32.76
C SER A 200 27.84 40.16 -34.10
N GLY A 201 26.56 39.80 -34.06
CA GLY A 201 25.70 39.76 -35.25
C GLY A 201 25.54 41.13 -35.91
N ILE A 202 25.29 42.17 -35.11
CA ILE A 202 25.18 43.55 -35.61
C ILE A 202 26.49 44.01 -36.25
N TYR A 203 27.62 43.80 -35.57
CA TYR A 203 28.94 44.20 -36.08
C TYR A 203 29.31 43.45 -37.36
N SER A 204 28.89 42.19 -37.51
CA SER A 204 29.03 41.48 -38.79
C SER A 204 28.31 42.20 -39.92
N LEU A 205 27.04 42.57 -39.70
CA LEU A 205 26.20 43.23 -40.70
C LEU A 205 26.69 44.65 -41.02
N LEU A 206 27.13 45.41 -40.00
CA LEU A 206 27.73 46.74 -40.18
C LEU A 206 29.04 46.67 -40.97
N ALA A 207 29.89 45.67 -40.70
CA ALA A 207 31.11 45.46 -41.48
C ALA A 207 30.80 45.14 -42.95
N ASP A 208 29.80 44.28 -43.21
CA ASP A 208 29.41 43.92 -44.58
C ASP A 208 28.79 45.12 -45.32
N LEU A 209 27.95 45.91 -44.65
CA LEU A 209 27.40 47.17 -45.18
C LEU A 209 28.51 48.17 -45.54
N HIS A 210 29.51 48.37 -44.68
CA HIS A 210 30.60 49.30 -44.95
C HIS A 210 31.52 48.81 -46.07
N ARG A 211 31.71 47.49 -46.20
CA ARG A 211 32.41 46.89 -47.33
C ARG A 211 31.68 47.16 -48.65
N GLU A 212 30.35 47.00 -48.67
CA GLU A 212 29.53 47.33 -49.86
C GLU A 212 29.57 48.82 -50.22
N ARG A 213 29.67 49.69 -49.21
CA ARG A 213 29.87 51.15 -49.39
C ARG A 213 31.32 51.54 -49.76
N ARG A 214 32.25 50.58 -49.83
CA ARG A 214 33.69 50.80 -50.05
C ARG A 214 34.37 51.68 -49.00
N ASP A 215 33.89 51.61 -47.76
CA ASP A 215 34.50 52.24 -46.59
C ASP A 215 35.29 51.19 -45.79
N ASP A 216 36.47 50.82 -46.30
CA ASP A 216 37.28 49.73 -45.76
C ASP A 216 37.75 49.98 -44.32
N SER A 217 37.93 51.25 -43.93
CA SER A 217 38.33 51.63 -42.58
C SER A 217 37.26 51.26 -41.56
N LYS A 218 36.01 51.63 -41.82
CA LYS A 218 34.89 51.25 -40.94
C LYS A 218 34.58 49.77 -41.01
N ALA A 219 34.71 49.15 -42.18
CA ALA A 219 34.52 47.71 -42.33
C ALA A 219 35.51 46.93 -41.45
N LEU A 220 36.77 47.35 -41.40
CA LEU A 220 37.78 46.75 -40.52
C LEU A 220 37.46 46.98 -39.04
N HIS A 221 37.11 48.22 -38.67
CA HIS A 221 36.74 48.55 -37.29
C HIS A 221 35.61 47.66 -36.74
N TYR A 222 34.55 47.47 -37.50
CA TYR A 222 33.44 46.61 -37.09
C TYR A 222 33.82 45.12 -37.09
N ARG A 223 34.79 44.68 -37.89
CA ARG A 223 35.31 43.31 -37.79
C ARG A 223 36.10 43.07 -36.51
N ASP A 224 36.87 44.06 -36.06
CA ASP A 224 37.57 43.97 -34.77
C ASP A 224 36.56 43.91 -33.61
N LEU A 225 35.56 44.79 -33.61
CA LEU A 225 34.47 44.77 -32.62
C LEU A 225 33.69 43.45 -32.63
N GLN A 226 33.46 42.87 -33.81
CA GLN A 226 32.83 41.56 -33.93
C GLN A 226 33.66 40.47 -33.25
N LEU A 227 34.97 40.45 -33.46
CA LEU A 227 35.87 39.46 -32.84
C LEU A 227 35.88 39.58 -31.32
N ASP A 228 35.91 40.80 -30.80
CA ASP A 228 35.86 41.03 -29.35
C ASP A 228 34.50 40.63 -28.77
N ALA A 229 33.40 40.93 -29.46
CA ALA A 229 32.07 40.49 -29.06
C ALA A 229 31.94 38.95 -29.09
N MET A 230 32.52 38.26 -30.09
CA MET A 230 32.54 36.79 -30.14
C MET A 230 33.29 36.20 -28.94
N ARG A 231 34.48 36.73 -28.61
CA ARG A 231 35.26 36.26 -27.46
C ARG A 231 34.49 36.40 -26.15
N LEU A 232 33.80 37.52 -25.96
CA LEU A 232 32.99 37.76 -24.76
C LEU A 232 31.74 36.87 -24.72
N ALA A 233 31.12 36.60 -25.88
CA ALA A 233 30.01 35.66 -25.98
C ALA A 233 30.45 34.22 -25.65
N ASP A 234 31.59 33.75 -26.19
CA ASP A 234 32.14 32.43 -25.90
C ASP A 234 32.42 32.26 -24.40
N LEU A 235 33.01 33.27 -23.75
CA LEU A 235 33.25 33.27 -22.30
C LEU A 235 31.94 33.24 -21.49
N ALA A 236 30.89 33.90 -21.96
CA ALA A 236 29.57 33.86 -21.32
C ALA A 236 28.91 32.48 -21.48
N ASP A 237 29.01 31.88 -22.67
CA ASP A 237 28.51 30.53 -22.94
C ASP A 237 29.25 29.47 -22.13
N GLU A 238 30.58 29.55 -22.00
CA GLU A 238 31.37 28.68 -21.13
C GLU A 238 30.94 28.79 -19.66
N ARG A 239 30.71 30.02 -19.17
CA ARG A 239 30.20 30.26 -17.80
C ARG A 239 28.81 29.66 -17.60
N SER A 240 27.91 29.83 -18.57
CA SER A 240 26.56 29.27 -18.53
C SER A 240 26.58 27.73 -18.56
N ALA A 241 27.43 27.14 -19.42
CA ALA A 241 27.64 25.70 -19.49
C ALA A 241 28.21 25.14 -18.18
N MET A 242 29.19 25.82 -17.58
CA MET A 242 29.76 25.45 -16.28
C MET A 242 28.73 25.55 -15.16
N ALA A 243 27.92 26.62 -15.13
CA ALA A 243 26.83 26.78 -14.17
C ALA A 243 25.76 25.68 -14.32
N SER A 244 25.39 25.33 -15.56
CA SER A 244 24.46 24.23 -15.85
C SER A 244 25.03 22.88 -15.42
N ALA A 245 26.32 22.62 -15.68
CA ALA A 245 27.00 21.40 -15.26
C ALA A 245 27.10 21.30 -13.73
N MET A 246 27.38 22.41 -13.04
CA MET A 246 27.36 22.47 -11.57
C MET A 246 25.96 22.24 -11.01
N ALA A 247 24.93 22.85 -11.59
CA ALA A 247 23.54 22.62 -11.19
C ALA A 247 23.13 21.16 -11.39
N LYS A 248 23.52 20.55 -12.52
CA LYS A 248 23.32 19.11 -12.77
C LYS A 248 24.04 18.26 -11.73
N ALA A 249 25.31 18.54 -11.44
CA ALA A 249 26.08 17.80 -10.45
C ALA A 249 25.47 17.91 -9.03
N ALA A 250 25.01 19.10 -8.65
CA ALA A 250 24.31 19.32 -7.39
C ALA A 250 22.98 18.56 -7.32
N PHE A 251 22.20 18.56 -8.41
CA PHE A 251 20.98 17.78 -8.49
C PHE A 251 21.24 16.28 -8.40
N ASP A 252 22.22 15.76 -9.15
CA ASP A 252 22.63 14.35 -9.12
C ASP A 252 23.10 13.95 -7.72
N GLN A 253 23.80 14.84 -7.01
CA GLN A 253 24.20 14.63 -5.62
C GLN A 253 23.00 14.57 -4.68
N VAL A 254 22.01 15.45 -4.85
CA VAL A 254 20.75 15.41 -4.09
C VAL A 254 20.02 14.09 -4.34
N ILE A 255 19.88 13.67 -5.60
CA ILE A 255 19.23 12.40 -5.94
C ILE A 255 19.95 11.22 -5.28
N LYS A 256 21.28 11.14 -5.39
CA LYS A 256 22.07 10.08 -4.72
C LYS A 256 21.89 10.09 -3.21
N SER A 257 21.94 11.26 -2.57
CA SER A 257 21.74 11.38 -1.12
C SER A 257 20.32 10.98 -0.70
N GLY A 258 19.31 11.28 -1.51
CA GLY A 258 17.93 10.85 -1.29
C GLY A 258 17.75 9.35 -1.45
N GLU A 259 18.41 8.74 -2.44
CA GLU A 259 18.42 7.27 -2.61
C GLU A 259 19.06 6.56 -1.42
N GLU A 260 20.18 7.09 -0.90
CA GLU A 260 20.83 6.55 0.31
C GLU A 260 19.93 6.69 1.55
N GLN A 261 19.30 7.85 1.74
CA GLN A 261 18.34 8.06 2.83
C GLN A 261 17.17 7.08 2.76
N TYR A 262 16.60 6.90 1.56
CA TYR A 262 15.51 5.95 1.34
C TYR A 262 15.94 4.51 1.62
N ARG A 263 17.16 4.11 1.23
CA ARG A 263 17.71 2.78 1.56
C ARG A 263 17.83 2.57 3.07
N ILE A 264 18.41 3.56 3.78
CA ILE A 264 18.56 3.49 5.24
C ILE A 264 17.21 3.42 5.94
N GLU A 265 16.23 4.23 5.53
CA GLU A 265 14.88 4.22 6.09
C GLU A 265 14.18 2.86 5.84
N ARG A 266 14.35 2.29 4.65
CA ARG A 266 13.82 0.96 4.33
C ARG A 266 14.44 -0.14 5.19
N GLU A 267 15.76 -0.09 5.44
CA GLU A 267 16.43 -1.04 6.33
C GLU A 267 15.96 -0.88 7.78
N GLN A 268 15.78 0.36 8.25
CA GLN A 268 15.26 0.64 9.60
C GLN A 268 13.82 0.16 9.78
N THR A 269 12.95 0.40 8.80
CA THR A 269 11.56 -0.07 8.85
C THR A 269 11.48 -1.60 8.82
N GLN A 270 12.32 -2.27 8.02
CA GLN A 270 12.41 -3.72 8.02
C GLN A 270 12.91 -4.27 9.37
N ALA A 271 13.93 -3.66 9.95
CA ALA A 271 14.44 -4.05 11.27
C ALA A 271 13.39 -3.84 12.38
N ALA A 272 12.60 -2.77 12.30
CA ALA A 272 11.50 -2.52 13.25
C ALA A 272 10.39 -3.58 13.14
N ILE A 273 10.02 -3.96 11.91
CA ILE A 273 9.03 -5.01 11.66
C ILE A 273 9.50 -6.36 12.23
N GLU A 274 10.76 -6.74 12.01
CA GLU A 274 11.31 -8.00 12.54
C GLU A 274 11.38 -8.00 14.07
N ARG A 275 11.73 -6.88 14.72
CA ARG A 275 11.68 -6.76 16.19
C ARG A 275 10.27 -7.01 16.74
N VAL A 276 9.26 -6.39 16.13
CA VAL A 276 7.85 -6.57 16.54
C VAL A 276 7.40 -8.01 16.31
N ARG A 277 7.80 -8.63 15.20
CA ARG A 277 7.49 -10.04 14.88
C ARG A 277 8.06 -10.99 15.94
N ILE A 278 9.34 -10.83 16.29
CA ILE A 278 10.00 -11.65 17.32
C ILE A 278 9.33 -11.46 18.69
N GLN A 279 9.03 -10.21 19.09
CA GLN A 279 8.33 -9.94 20.35
C GLN A 279 6.96 -10.64 20.43
N ARG A 280 6.17 -10.59 19.35
CA ARG A 280 4.87 -11.29 19.28
C ARG A 280 5.02 -12.80 19.42
N ILE A 281 6.01 -13.41 18.76
CA ILE A 281 6.27 -14.85 18.86
C ILE A 281 6.66 -15.23 20.30
N ILE A 282 7.53 -14.45 20.95
CA ILE A 282 7.94 -14.69 22.34
C ILE A 282 6.73 -14.62 23.29
N LEU A 283 5.86 -13.61 23.15
CA LEU A 283 4.65 -13.49 23.98
C LEU A 283 3.68 -14.66 23.79
N LEU A 284 3.52 -15.14 22.54
CA LEU A 284 2.70 -16.32 22.26
C LEU A 284 3.30 -17.59 22.88
N LEU A 285 4.61 -17.77 22.82
CA LEU A 285 5.28 -18.91 23.46
C LEU A 285 5.17 -18.88 24.99
N ILE A 286 5.34 -17.71 25.62
CA ILE A 286 5.20 -17.54 27.08
C ILE A 286 3.77 -17.84 27.52
N SER A 287 2.76 -17.28 26.82
CA SER A 287 1.36 -17.54 27.16
C SER A 287 0.98 -19.03 27.00
N ALA A 288 1.48 -19.70 25.96
CA ALA A 288 1.31 -21.14 25.78
C ALA A 288 1.96 -21.95 26.91
N LEU A 289 3.16 -21.56 27.35
CA LEU A 289 3.86 -22.20 28.47
C LEU A 289 3.08 -22.03 29.79
N ILE A 290 2.56 -20.83 30.07
CA ILE A 290 1.75 -20.56 31.26
C ILE A 290 0.49 -21.44 31.27
N LEU A 291 -0.21 -21.54 30.13
CA LEU A 291 -1.39 -22.40 29.99
C LEU A 291 -1.05 -23.88 30.20
N LEU A 292 0.07 -24.35 29.66
CA LEU A 292 0.54 -25.72 29.86
C LEU A 292 0.82 -26.00 31.35
N VAL A 293 1.55 -25.12 32.03
CA VAL A 293 1.86 -25.25 33.46
C VAL A 293 0.59 -25.24 34.29
N ALA A 294 -0.35 -24.32 34.01
CA ALA A 294 -1.63 -24.26 34.70
C ALA A 294 -2.43 -25.56 34.53
N ALA A 295 -2.49 -26.11 33.31
CA ALA A 295 -3.17 -27.38 33.04
C ALA A 295 -2.54 -28.56 33.81
N LEU A 296 -1.20 -28.62 33.88
CA LEU A 296 -0.48 -29.65 34.64
C LEU A 296 -0.75 -29.54 36.15
N LEU A 297 -0.75 -28.32 36.70
CA LEU A 297 -1.06 -28.08 38.11
C LEU A 297 -2.48 -28.50 38.47
N VAL A 298 -3.47 -28.14 37.63
CA VAL A 298 -4.87 -28.56 37.82
C VAL A 298 -5.00 -30.08 37.77
N ASN A 299 -4.32 -30.74 36.83
CA ASN A 299 -4.36 -32.20 36.73
C ASN A 299 -3.75 -32.88 37.96
N ARG A 300 -2.60 -32.37 38.44
CA ARG A 300 -1.94 -32.85 39.66
C ARG A 300 -2.81 -32.66 40.89
N TYR A 301 -3.47 -31.51 41.02
CA TYR A 301 -4.40 -31.24 42.12
C TYR A 301 -5.60 -32.20 42.10
N ARG A 302 -6.20 -32.42 40.92
CA ARG A 302 -7.30 -33.38 40.74
C ARG A 302 -6.89 -34.80 41.12
N LEU A 303 -5.71 -35.24 40.69
CA LEU A 303 -5.19 -36.57 41.02
C LEU A 303 -4.95 -36.73 42.52
N LYS A 304 -4.30 -35.74 43.15
CA LYS A 304 -4.05 -35.75 44.61
C LYS A 304 -5.36 -35.81 45.40
N ARG A 305 -6.36 -35.02 44.99
CA ARG A 305 -7.69 -35.03 45.63
C ARG A 305 -8.39 -36.38 45.50
N ARG A 306 -8.33 -37.01 44.32
CA ARG A 306 -8.88 -38.36 44.10
C ARG A 306 -8.20 -39.40 44.99
N LEU A 307 -6.87 -39.37 45.07
CA LEU A 307 -6.11 -40.26 45.94
C LEU A 307 -6.42 -40.07 47.43
N GLN A 308 -6.52 -38.82 47.89
CA GLN A 308 -6.88 -38.51 49.28
C GLN A 308 -8.28 -39.04 49.63
N VAL A 309 -9.25 -38.87 48.75
CA VAL A 309 -10.61 -39.39 48.96
C VAL A 309 -10.61 -40.92 48.97
N ALA A 310 -9.87 -41.57 48.07
CA ALA A 310 -9.76 -43.02 48.05
C ALA A 310 -9.08 -43.58 49.32
N GLN A 311 -8.02 -42.94 49.80
CA GLN A 311 -7.33 -43.31 51.05
C GLN A 311 -8.26 -43.16 52.27
N LEU A 312 -9.01 -42.06 52.35
CA LEU A 312 -9.98 -41.84 53.41
C LEU A 312 -11.06 -42.93 53.42
N ARG A 313 -11.61 -43.26 52.25
CA ARG A 313 -12.60 -44.33 52.09
C ARG A 313 -12.04 -45.70 52.51
N ALA A 314 -10.81 -46.02 52.12
CA ALA A 314 -10.17 -47.27 52.51
C ALA A 314 -9.91 -47.35 54.02
N SER A 315 -9.48 -46.25 54.66
CA SER A 315 -9.32 -46.19 56.12
C SER A 315 -10.66 -46.35 56.82
N LEU A 316 -11.68 -45.64 56.36
CA LEU A 316 -13.03 -45.74 56.93
C LEU A 316 -13.56 -47.18 56.85
N SER A 317 -13.42 -47.85 55.70
CA SER A 317 -13.80 -49.26 55.56
C SER A 317 -13.07 -50.17 56.57
N ARG A 318 -11.76 -49.96 56.76
CA ARG A 318 -10.95 -50.74 57.72
C ARG A 318 -11.37 -50.51 59.17
N ASP A 319 -11.52 -49.25 59.59
CA ASP A 319 -11.91 -48.89 60.96
C ASP A 319 -13.31 -49.44 61.30
N LEU A 320 -14.23 -49.41 60.32
CA LEU A 320 -15.55 -50.00 60.45
C LEU A 320 -15.50 -51.54 60.57
N HIS A 321 -14.63 -52.21 59.80
CA HIS A 321 -14.47 -53.67 59.81
C HIS A 321 -13.84 -54.17 61.12
N ASP A 322 -12.76 -53.54 61.57
CA ASP A 322 -11.93 -54.06 62.65
C ASP A 322 -12.48 -53.63 64.03
N ASP A 323 -12.71 -52.34 64.27
CA ASP A 323 -13.04 -51.86 65.62
C ASP A 323 -14.52 -52.02 65.94
N ILE A 324 -15.40 -51.55 65.05
CA ILE A 324 -16.85 -51.60 65.29
C ILE A 324 -17.37 -53.02 65.05
N GLY A 325 -16.86 -53.72 64.04
CA GLY A 325 -17.20 -55.11 63.76
C GLY A 325 -16.84 -56.06 64.91
N SER A 326 -15.62 -55.97 65.45
CA SER A 326 -15.20 -56.81 66.58
C SER A 326 -15.94 -56.48 67.88
N THR A 327 -16.23 -55.19 68.14
CA THR A 327 -16.97 -54.75 69.33
C THR A 327 -18.41 -55.26 69.31
N LEU A 328 -19.14 -55.10 68.19
CA LEU A 328 -20.52 -55.59 68.05
C LEU A 328 -20.59 -57.13 68.11
N SER A 329 -19.61 -57.82 67.52
CA SER A 329 -19.48 -59.28 67.63
C SER A 329 -19.29 -59.71 69.09
N SER A 330 -18.40 -59.02 69.81
CA SER A 330 -18.16 -59.25 71.24
C SER A 330 -19.43 -59.03 72.08
N ILE A 331 -20.17 -57.94 71.82
CA ILE A 331 -21.46 -57.67 72.51
C ILE A 331 -22.48 -58.77 72.22
N SER A 332 -22.59 -59.25 70.98
CA SER A 332 -23.51 -60.34 70.62
C SER A 332 -23.13 -61.65 71.32
N ILE A 333 -21.83 -61.99 71.37
CA ILE A 333 -21.33 -63.18 72.06
C ILE A 333 -21.58 -63.08 73.56
N LEU A 334 -21.18 -61.98 74.20
CA LEU A 334 -21.37 -61.75 75.63
C LEU A 334 -22.85 -61.79 76.01
N SER A 335 -23.70 -61.16 75.19
CA SER A 335 -25.16 -61.16 75.38
C SER A 335 -25.76 -62.57 75.22
N ASN A 336 -25.30 -63.37 74.25
CA ASN A 336 -25.72 -64.77 74.08
C ASN A 336 -25.24 -65.68 75.23
N VAL A 337 -24.02 -65.50 75.72
CA VAL A 337 -23.48 -66.26 76.87
C VAL A 337 -24.24 -65.91 78.14
N ALA A 338 -24.48 -64.61 78.38
CA ALA A 338 -25.26 -64.14 79.52
C ALA A 338 -26.72 -64.62 79.43
N ARG A 339 -27.33 -64.62 78.23
CA ARG A 339 -28.69 -65.15 78.00
C ARG A 339 -28.79 -66.61 78.43
N LYS A 340 -27.87 -67.46 77.97
CA LYS A 340 -27.83 -68.89 78.35
C LYS A 340 -27.69 -69.08 79.86
N LYS A 341 -26.91 -68.23 80.54
CA LYS A 341 -26.78 -68.27 82.01
C LYS A 341 -28.07 -67.85 82.72
N ALA A 342 -28.77 -66.82 82.23
CA ALA A 342 -30.06 -66.37 82.76
C ALA A 342 -31.18 -67.41 82.56
N GLU A 343 -31.21 -68.08 81.40
CA GLU A 343 -32.12 -69.20 81.12
C GLU A 343 -31.92 -70.36 82.11
N VAL A 344 -30.67 -70.71 82.42
CA VAL A 344 -30.33 -71.76 83.41
C VAL A 344 -30.70 -71.34 84.84
N ALA A 345 -30.63 -70.05 85.17
CA ALA A 345 -30.98 -69.51 86.48
C ALA A 345 -32.49 -69.26 86.69
N GLY A 346 -33.32 -69.44 85.66
CA GLY A 346 -34.77 -69.24 85.72
C GLY A 346 -35.25 -67.78 85.60
N ASP A 347 -34.35 -66.83 85.30
CA ASP A 347 -34.67 -65.41 85.12
C ASP A 347 -35.02 -65.12 83.66
N LEU A 348 -36.31 -65.30 83.33
CA LEU A 348 -36.83 -65.18 81.97
C LEU A 348 -36.81 -63.72 81.45
N ASP A 349 -36.94 -62.73 82.33
CA ASP A 349 -36.96 -61.31 81.94
C ASP A 349 -35.55 -60.80 81.59
N ALA A 350 -34.53 -61.23 82.34
CA ALA A 350 -33.13 -60.96 81.99
C ALA A 350 -32.73 -61.67 80.69
N ALA A 351 -33.16 -62.92 80.49
CA ALA A 351 -32.93 -63.65 79.24
C ALA A 351 -33.56 -62.95 78.02
N ALA A 352 -34.82 -62.48 78.13
CA ALA A 352 -35.50 -61.76 77.06
C ALA A 352 -34.84 -60.40 76.72
N SER A 353 -34.29 -59.70 77.72
CA SER A 353 -33.57 -58.44 77.52
C SER A 353 -32.23 -58.65 76.82
N LEU A 354 -31.48 -59.69 77.20
CA LEU A 354 -30.21 -60.06 76.56
C LEU A 354 -30.40 -60.56 75.12
N ASP A 355 -31.53 -61.23 74.84
CA ASP A 355 -31.89 -61.62 73.48
C ASP A 355 -32.11 -60.41 72.57
N LYS A 356 -32.79 -59.37 73.08
CA LYS A 356 -32.97 -58.10 72.35
C LYS A 356 -31.64 -57.39 72.07
N ILE A 357 -30.69 -57.43 73.00
CA ILE A 357 -29.35 -56.83 72.80
C ILE A 357 -28.56 -57.62 71.75
N SER A 358 -28.66 -58.95 71.77
CA SER A 358 -28.04 -59.81 70.77
C SER A 358 -28.63 -59.57 69.37
N ASP A 359 -29.96 -59.53 69.22
CA ASP A 359 -30.63 -59.26 67.93
C ASP A 359 -30.28 -57.86 67.40
N ARG A 360 -30.29 -56.83 68.26
CA ARG A 360 -29.90 -55.46 67.87
C ARG A 360 -28.45 -55.39 67.42
N SER A 361 -27.54 -56.07 68.12
CA SER A 361 -26.12 -56.10 67.75
C SER A 361 -25.92 -56.81 66.41
N GLN A 362 -26.62 -57.92 66.16
CA GLN A 362 -26.58 -58.65 64.88
C GLN A 362 -27.20 -57.85 63.72
N ARG A 363 -28.26 -57.07 63.96
CA ARG A 363 -28.81 -56.14 62.95
C ARG A 363 -27.82 -55.02 62.64
N LEU A 364 -27.16 -54.45 63.64
CA LEU A 364 -26.13 -53.43 63.46
C LEU A 364 -24.93 -53.97 62.68
N MET A 365 -24.49 -55.21 62.93
CA MET A 365 -23.44 -55.86 62.14
C MET A 365 -23.82 -56.01 60.67
N ARG A 366 -25.07 -56.39 60.36
CA ARG A 366 -25.55 -56.48 58.97
C ARG A 366 -25.57 -55.12 58.29
N ASN A 367 -26.14 -54.10 58.93
CA ASN A 367 -26.16 -52.74 58.39
C ASN A 367 -24.75 -52.18 58.20
N MET A 368 -23.83 -52.47 59.12
CA MET A 368 -22.42 -52.09 58.99
C MET A 368 -21.78 -52.77 57.77
N SER A 369 -22.03 -54.07 57.57
CA SER A 369 -21.51 -54.78 56.40
C SER A 369 -21.96 -54.14 55.09
N ASP A 370 -23.19 -53.63 55.03
CA ASP A 370 -23.69 -52.90 53.86
C ASP A 370 -23.00 -51.53 53.68
N ILE A 371 -22.75 -50.82 54.79
CA ILE A 371 -22.01 -49.54 54.77
C ILE A 371 -20.56 -49.75 54.31
N VAL A 372 -19.86 -50.72 54.90
CA VAL A 372 -18.48 -51.11 54.53
C VAL A 372 -18.40 -51.42 53.04
N TRP A 373 -19.35 -52.22 52.52
CA TRP A 373 -19.41 -52.55 51.10
C TRP A 373 -19.59 -51.29 50.21
N SER A 374 -20.39 -50.31 50.64
CA SER A 374 -20.63 -49.07 49.87
C SER A 374 -19.48 -48.05 49.91
N VAL A 375 -18.58 -48.18 50.89
CA VAL A 375 -17.47 -47.24 51.10
C VAL A 375 -16.14 -47.83 50.62
N ASP A 376 -16.04 -49.16 50.51
CA ASP A 376 -14.84 -49.85 50.04
C ASP A 376 -14.54 -49.52 48.57
N PRO A 377 -13.41 -48.83 48.28
CA PRO A 377 -13.01 -48.50 46.91
C PRO A 377 -12.86 -49.71 45.98
N ASN A 378 -12.66 -50.93 46.53
CA ASN A 378 -12.51 -52.15 45.74
C ASN A 378 -13.86 -52.70 45.24
N LYS A 379 -14.98 -52.21 45.78
CA LYS A 379 -16.34 -52.63 45.46
C LYS A 379 -17.09 -51.68 44.52
N ASP A 380 -16.40 -50.64 44.04
CA ASP A 380 -16.93 -49.62 43.11
C ASP A 380 -17.02 -50.08 41.64
N THR A 381 -16.76 -51.36 41.35
CA THR A 381 -16.88 -51.90 39.99
C THR A 381 -18.32 -52.30 39.65
N LEU A 382 -18.69 -52.22 38.37
CA LEU A 382 -20.03 -52.61 37.92
C LEU A 382 -20.34 -54.10 38.21
N GLU A 383 -19.33 -54.96 38.16
CA GLU A 383 -19.46 -56.39 38.44
C GLU A 383 -19.83 -56.66 39.90
N GLU A 384 -19.14 -56.01 40.84
CA GLU A 384 -19.40 -56.11 42.28
C GLU A 384 -20.82 -55.61 42.62
N LEU A 385 -21.25 -54.50 42.00
CA LEU A 385 -22.61 -53.98 42.18
C LEU A 385 -23.68 -54.99 41.75
N LEU A 386 -23.50 -55.61 40.58
CA LEU A 386 -24.44 -56.63 40.08
C LEU A 386 -24.46 -57.88 40.96
N MET A 387 -23.30 -58.30 41.48
CA MET A 387 -23.20 -59.42 42.43
C MET A 387 -23.97 -59.11 43.71
N ARG A 388 -23.78 -57.92 44.29
CA ARG A 388 -24.48 -57.50 45.51
C ARG A 388 -25.99 -57.39 45.32
N MET A 389 -26.44 -56.86 44.18
CA MET A 389 -27.86 -56.81 43.83
C MET A 389 -28.47 -58.22 43.76
N ARG A 390 -27.74 -59.20 43.22
CA ARG A 390 -28.20 -60.59 43.13
C ARG A 390 -28.28 -61.24 44.50
N GLU A 391 -27.26 -61.07 45.35
CA GLU A 391 -27.27 -61.58 46.73
C GLU A 391 -28.47 -61.04 47.53
N PHE A 392 -28.70 -59.73 47.45
CA PHE A 392 -29.83 -59.08 48.12
C PHE A 392 -31.18 -59.60 47.58
N ALA A 393 -31.32 -59.76 46.26
CA ALA A 393 -32.52 -60.32 45.66
C ALA A 393 -32.77 -61.77 46.14
N THR A 394 -31.72 -62.60 46.23
CA THR A 394 -31.85 -63.97 46.73
C THR A 394 -32.25 -64.03 48.20
N SER A 395 -31.64 -63.20 49.06
CA SER A 395 -31.96 -63.20 50.50
C SER A 395 -33.40 -62.76 50.77
N VAL A 396 -33.91 -61.75 50.05
CA VAL A 396 -35.30 -61.28 50.21
C VAL A 396 -36.30 -62.31 49.70
N LEU A 397 -35.98 -63.02 48.62
CA LEU A 397 -36.88 -64.03 48.02
C LEU A 397 -36.92 -65.33 48.85
N GLU A 398 -35.80 -65.76 49.44
CA GLU A 398 -35.75 -66.95 50.31
C GLU A 398 -36.53 -66.77 51.62
N GLU A 399 -36.46 -65.60 52.24
CA GLU A 399 -37.23 -65.28 53.45
C GLU A 399 -38.75 -65.32 53.17
N ARG A 400 -39.15 -64.87 51.98
CA ARG A 400 -40.56 -64.92 51.53
C ARG A 400 -41.00 -66.34 51.18
N ALA A 401 -40.13 -67.14 50.56
CA ALA A 401 -40.41 -68.52 50.18
C ALA A 401 -40.52 -69.47 51.39
N SER A 402 -39.76 -69.23 52.46
CA SER A 402 -39.85 -70.03 53.71
C SER A 402 -41.17 -69.80 54.46
N ARG A 403 -41.68 -68.56 54.46
CA ARG A 403 -43.00 -68.19 55.05
C ARG A 403 -44.19 -68.82 54.32
N ILE A 404 -44.07 -69.03 53.00
CA ILE A 404 -45.08 -69.72 52.18
C ILE A 404 -45.04 -71.24 52.42
N ARG A 405 -43.88 -71.81 52.77
CA ARG A 405 -43.72 -73.25 53.04
C ARG A 405 -44.23 -73.68 54.41
N SER A 406 -44.11 -72.83 55.44
CA SER A 406 -44.64 -73.12 56.79
C SER A 406 -46.17 -73.09 56.87
N THR A 407 -46.83 -72.36 55.97
CA THR A 407 -48.29 -72.35 55.83
C THR A 407 -48.82 -73.61 55.11
N SER A 408 -48.02 -74.23 54.23
CA SER A 408 -48.39 -75.46 53.52
C SER A 408 -48.34 -76.74 54.38
N ARG A 409 -47.52 -76.79 55.44
CA ARG A 409 -47.30 -78.01 56.25
C ARG A 409 -48.38 -78.28 57.32
N ARG A 410 -49.39 -77.42 57.48
CA ARG A 410 -50.56 -77.61 58.37
C ARG A 410 -51.79 -78.25 57.71
N MET A 411 -51.73 -78.63 56.44
CA MET A 411 -52.80 -79.39 55.79
C MET A 411 -52.42 -80.88 55.69
N HIS A 412 -52.97 -81.70 56.58
CA HIS A 412 -52.93 -83.17 56.47
C HIS A 412 -53.82 -83.64 55.30
N PRO A 413 -53.44 -84.70 54.56
CA PRO A 413 -54.14 -85.16 53.37
C PRO A 413 -55.27 -86.15 53.73
N ARG A 414 -56.49 -85.90 53.26
CA ARG A 414 -57.55 -86.92 53.14
C ARG A 414 -57.94 -87.11 51.67
N SER A 415 -57.47 -88.26 51.16
CA SER A 415 -58.04 -89.15 50.15
C SER A 415 -59.01 -88.64 49.07
N SER A 416 -58.67 -89.07 47.85
CA SER A 416 -59.52 -89.37 46.69
C SER A 416 -59.98 -88.19 45.82
N CYS A 417 -59.49 -88.12 44.58
CA CYS A 417 -60.27 -88.58 43.42
C CYS A 417 -59.48 -88.39 42.10
N ARG A 418 -59.20 -89.52 41.44
CA ARG A 418 -59.18 -89.78 39.99
C ARG A 418 -58.99 -88.59 39.01
N ARG A 419 -57.81 -88.60 38.38
CA ARG A 419 -57.57 -88.66 36.91
C ARG A 419 -58.62 -87.99 36.00
N ARG A 420 -58.26 -86.86 35.37
CA ARG A 420 -58.68 -86.59 33.98
C ARG A 420 -57.61 -85.81 33.23
N ARG A 421 -57.13 -86.42 32.13
CA ARG A 421 -56.35 -85.78 31.06
C ARG A 421 -57.23 -84.74 30.36
N ARG A 422 -56.63 -83.61 29.95
CA ARG A 422 -56.90 -82.87 28.70
C ARG A 422 -55.82 -81.78 28.58
N THR A 423 -54.83 -81.98 27.71
CA THR A 423 -54.73 -81.53 26.30
C THR A 423 -54.32 -80.06 26.16
N THR A 424 -53.20 -79.85 25.46
CA THR A 424 -52.92 -78.79 24.45
C THR A 424 -53.08 -77.33 24.91
N SER A 425 -52.11 -76.43 24.75
CA SER A 425 -51.41 -76.05 23.52
C SER A 425 -50.17 -75.21 23.91
N THR A 426 -48.98 -75.53 23.43
CA THR A 426 -48.31 -74.77 22.34
C THR A 426 -48.76 -73.32 22.20
N TRP A 427 -47.89 -72.37 22.51
CA TRP A 427 -47.53 -71.32 21.57
C TRP A 427 -46.12 -70.80 21.83
N SER A 428 -45.30 -71.01 20.82
CA SER A 428 -43.92 -70.61 20.65
C SER A 428 -43.83 -69.24 19.99
N SER A 429 -42.78 -68.50 20.33
CA SER A 429 -42.12 -67.49 19.48
C SER A 429 -42.96 -66.21 19.23
N ARG A 430 -42.41 -65.03 18.95
CA ARG A 430 -41.19 -64.70 18.21
C ARG A 430 -40.86 -63.21 18.45
N LYS A 431 -39.56 -62.94 18.59
CA LYS A 431 -38.73 -61.88 17.96
C LYS A 431 -39.33 -60.49 17.66
N ARG A 432 -38.48 -59.48 17.99
CA ARG A 432 -37.90 -58.38 17.16
C ARG A 432 -38.89 -57.61 16.26
N SER A 433 -38.87 -56.28 16.14
CA SER A 433 -37.72 -55.38 15.93
C SER A 433 -38.20 -53.90 15.93
N THR A 434 -37.25 -52.98 16.13
CA THR A 434 -37.14 -51.65 15.46
C THR A 434 -38.31 -50.67 15.53
N THR A 435 -38.13 -49.59 16.28
CA THR A 435 -37.71 -48.31 15.70
C THR A 435 -36.92 -47.52 16.73
#